data_AF-A0A371H344-F1
#
_entry.id   AF-A0A371H344-F1
#
_cell.length_a   1.000
_cell.length_b   1.000
_cell.length_c   1.000
_cell.angle_alpha   90.00
_cell.angle_beta   90.00
_cell.angle_gamma   90.00
#
_symmetry.space_group_name_H-M   'P 1'
#
loop_
_entity.id
_entity.type
_entity.pdbx_description
1 polymer ?
#
loop_
_entity_poly.entity_id
_entity_poly.type
_entity_poly.pdbx_seq_one_letter_code
_entity_poly.pdbx_strand_id
1 'polypeptide(L)'
;MSLDEITDKSLRTKNGSKWVRFIVNFKLTKEEIASVRKSLSASCEDVFFDYLRGVDYYNVEVYAIPRGTIVFPKVPLMRGEGPIVVVQLLETPFVNLTNDSLLVSTNVTRHHNIARKSKTLLEFGLRRAQRPDGGVETSKFEEDLHIMQCAKAEHEEWVIQEEKTIRKTRHNNVVTSKYF
;
A
#
# COMPACT_ATOMS: atom_id res chain seq x y z
N MET A 1 2.68 -17.13 2.66
CA MET A 1 2.80 -16.95 1.20
C MET A 1 4.13 -16.25 1.01
N SER A 2 5.14 -16.96 0.51
CA SER A 2 6.53 -16.50 0.46
C SER A 2 6.70 -15.31 -0.49
N LEU A 3 7.72 -14.48 -0.22
CA LEU A 3 8.10 -13.29 -1.02
C LEU A 3 8.13 -13.53 -2.53
N ASP A 4 8.45 -14.74 -2.99
CA ASP A 4 8.53 -15.12 -4.41
C ASP A 4 7.15 -15.17 -5.10
N GLU A 5 6.09 -15.61 -4.41
CA GLU A 5 4.73 -15.62 -4.97
C GLU A 5 4.10 -14.22 -5.02
N ILE A 6 4.47 -13.35 -4.06
CA ILE A 6 4.00 -11.97 -4.00
C ILE A 6 4.75 -11.10 -5.02
N THR A 7 6.06 -11.30 -5.18
CA THR A 7 6.84 -10.62 -6.22
C THR A 7 6.39 -11.05 -7.61
N ASP A 8 6.13 -12.33 -7.89
CA ASP A 8 5.70 -12.76 -9.23
C ASP A 8 4.27 -12.29 -9.59
N LYS A 9 3.32 -12.28 -8.64
CA LYS A 9 1.99 -11.67 -8.87
C LYS A 9 2.01 -10.15 -8.94
N SER A 10 2.86 -9.47 -8.16
CA SER A 10 2.98 -8.01 -8.15
C SER A 10 3.83 -7.45 -9.30
N LEU A 11 4.77 -8.22 -9.85
CA LEU A 11 5.59 -7.82 -11.02
C LEU A 11 4.84 -7.99 -12.34
N ARG A 12 3.83 -8.87 -12.39
CA ARG A 12 3.01 -9.08 -13.58
C ARG A 12 2.00 -7.96 -13.85
N THR A 13 1.63 -7.20 -12.83
CA THR A 13 1.12 -5.82 -13.01
C THR A 13 2.31 -4.93 -13.30
N LYS A 14 2.37 -4.30 -14.49
CA LYS A 14 3.53 -3.54 -15.04
C LYS A 14 4.08 -2.39 -14.17
N ASN A 15 3.65 -2.22 -12.92
CA ASN A 15 4.11 -1.24 -11.95
C ASN A 15 4.09 -1.82 -10.51
N GLY A 16 5.14 -2.53 -10.08
CA GLY A 16 5.31 -2.88 -8.66
C GLY A 16 5.28 -1.63 -7.76
N SER A 17 4.73 -1.74 -6.55
CA SER A 17 4.55 -0.63 -5.61
C SER A 17 5.89 0.06 -5.26
N LYS A 18 5.88 1.39 -5.12
CA LYS A 18 7.09 2.21 -4.91
C LYS A 18 7.94 1.74 -3.74
N TRP A 19 7.31 1.34 -2.64
CA TRP A 19 8.00 0.83 -1.47
C TRP A 19 8.71 -0.51 -1.75
N VAL A 20 8.19 -1.38 -2.63
CA VAL A 20 8.90 -2.59 -3.08
C VAL A 20 10.17 -2.21 -3.85
N ARG A 21 10.06 -1.25 -4.77
CA ARG A 21 11.24 -0.74 -5.51
C ARG A 21 12.27 -0.11 -4.57
N PHE A 22 11.81 0.56 -3.51
CA PHE A 22 12.69 1.14 -2.50
C PHE A 22 13.46 0.07 -1.73
N ILE A 23 12.78 -1.00 -1.26
CA ILE A 23 13.43 -2.10 -0.52
C ILE A 23 14.49 -2.78 -1.37
N VAL A 24 14.14 -3.15 -2.61
CA VAL A 24 15.04 -3.88 -3.51
C VAL A 24 16.30 -3.08 -3.83
N ASN A 25 16.21 -1.75 -3.83
CA ASN A 25 17.33 -0.85 -4.10
C ASN A 25 17.96 -0.27 -2.84
N PHE A 26 17.53 -0.70 -1.65
CA PHE A 26 18.07 -0.18 -0.39
C PHE A 26 19.49 -0.68 -0.18
N LYS A 27 20.47 0.19 -0.42
CA LYS A 27 21.89 -0.04 -0.15
C LYS A 27 22.56 1.26 0.30
N LEU A 28 23.38 1.15 1.34
CA LEU A 28 24.19 2.27 1.80
C LEU A 28 25.47 2.38 0.97
N THR A 29 25.67 3.54 0.35
CA THR A 29 26.88 3.83 -0.42
C THR A 29 28.07 4.09 0.50
N LYS A 30 29.28 3.90 -0.02
CA LYS A 30 30.53 4.18 0.73
C LYS A 30 30.61 5.64 1.18
N GLU A 31 30.08 6.55 0.36
CA GLU A 31 30.06 8.00 0.62
C GLU A 31 29.11 8.36 1.77
N GLU A 32 27.90 7.79 1.78
CA GLU A 32 26.94 7.97 2.87
C GLU A 32 27.50 7.46 4.20
N ILE A 33 28.13 6.27 4.18
CA ILE A 33 28.76 5.71 5.39
C ILE A 33 29.91 6.59 5.88
N ALA A 34 30.71 7.16 4.97
CA ALA A 34 31.77 8.11 5.34
C ALA A 34 31.20 9.41 5.95
N SER A 35 30.07 9.91 5.42
CA SER A 35 29.37 11.08 5.97
C SER A 35 28.80 10.81 7.37
N VAL A 36 28.21 9.63 7.57
CA VAL A 36 27.72 9.16 8.88
C VAL A 36 28.88 9.04 9.87
N ARG A 37 30.02 8.48 9.45
CA ARG A 37 31.24 8.39 10.28
C ARG A 37 31.76 9.75 10.70
N LYS A 38 31.67 10.77 9.84
CA LYS A 38 32.06 12.15 10.16
C LYS A 38 31.07 12.84 11.12
N SER A 39 29.79 12.47 11.04
CA SER A 39 28.71 13.09 11.83
C SER A 39 28.55 12.49 13.22
N LEU A 40 28.91 11.20 13.41
CA LEU A 40 28.88 10.53 14.70
C LEU A 40 30.14 10.84 15.55
N SER A 41 29.99 10.79 16.87
CA SER A 41 31.08 11.00 17.83
C SER A 41 32.18 9.93 17.69
N ALA A 42 33.41 10.31 18.09
CA ALA A 42 34.60 9.45 18.06
C ALA A 42 34.53 8.17 18.92
N SER A 43 33.41 7.94 19.61
CA SER A 43 33.13 6.76 20.44
C SER A 43 32.54 5.58 19.66
N CYS A 44 32.32 5.72 18.34
CA CYS A 44 31.74 4.67 17.52
C CYS A 44 32.83 3.73 16.97
N GLU A 45 32.68 2.42 17.21
CA GLU A 45 33.65 1.41 16.79
C GLU A 45 33.65 1.20 15.27
N ASP A 46 34.82 0.88 14.69
CA ASP A 46 34.95 0.60 13.25
C ASP A 46 34.05 -0.56 12.79
N VAL A 47 33.82 -1.53 13.68
CA VAL A 47 32.95 -2.70 13.46
C VAL A 47 31.52 -2.31 13.10
N PHE A 48 31.01 -1.19 13.64
CA PHE A 48 29.67 -0.69 13.31
C PHE A 48 29.58 -0.24 11.84
N PHE A 49 30.61 0.41 11.31
CA PHE A 49 30.62 0.85 9.92
C PHE A 49 30.82 -0.31 8.94
N ASP A 50 31.52 -1.37 9.37
CA ASP A 50 31.60 -2.63 8.62
C ASP A 50 30.22 -3.31 8.57
N TYR A 51 29.47 -3.31 9.69
CA TYR A 51 28.10 -3.80 9.72
C TYR A 51 27.18 -3.02 8.77
N LEU A 52 27.23 -1.68 8.77
CA LEU A 52 26.44 -0.85 7.86
C LEU A 52 26.72 -1.13 6.38
N ARG A 53 27.95 -1.50 6.01
CA ARG A 53 28.29 -1.90 4.63
C ARG A 53 27.66 -3.23 4.21
N GLY A 54 27.39 -4.11 5.16
CA GLY A 54 26.75 -5.41 4.94
C GLY A 54 25.23 -5.41 5.10
N VAL A 55 24.61 -4.24 5.32
CA VAL A 55 23.14 -4.14 5.41
C VAL A 55 22.54 -4.36 4.04
N ASP A 56 21.80 -5.47 3.90
CA ASP A 56 21.03 -5.82 2.71
C ASP A 56 19.58 -6.15 3.08
N TYR A 57 18.69 -6.11 2.08
CA TYR A 57 17.26 -6.38 2.23
C TYR A 57 16.89 -7.88 2.23
N TYR A 58 17.82 -8.78 1.93
CA TYR A 58 17.52 -10.21 1.69
C TYR A 58 16.82 -10.93 2.84
N ASN A 59 17.07 -10.51 4.08
CA ASN A 59 16.48 -11.12 5.28
C ASN A 59 15.22 -10.39 5.76
N VAL A 60 14.62 -9.54 4.93
CA VAL A 60 13.42 -8.76 5.27
C VAL A 60 12.21 -9.32 4.52
N GLU A 61 11.23 -9.80 5.26
CA GLU A 61 9.92 -10.17 4.73
C GLU A 61 8.91 -9.05 4.97
N VAL A 62 8.11 -8.75 3.95
CA VAL A 62 7.07 -7.72 4.05
C VAL A 62 5.73 -8.28 3.59
N TYR A 63 4.77 -8.22 4.48
CA TYR A 63 3.37 -8.58 4.26
C TYR A 63 2.55 -7.31 4.13
N ALA A 64 1.83 -7.13 3.04
CA ALA A 64 1.02 -5.93 2.81
C ALA A 64 -0.37 -6.30 2.28
N ILE A 65 -1.36 -5.47 2.62
CA ILE A 65 -2.69 -5.57 2.04
C ILE A 65 -2.61 -5.23 0.53
N PRO A 66 -3.31 -5.99 -0.35
CA PRO A 66 -3.33 -5.68 -1.77
C PRO A 66 -3.78 -4.24 -2.04
N ARG A 67 -3.08 -3.57 -2.96
CA ARG A 67 -3.49 -2.25 -3.47
C ARG A 67 -4.86 -2.38 -4.11
N GLY A 68 -5.81 -1.55 -3.70
CA GLY A 68 -7.22 -1.77 -4.07
C GLY A 68 -8.18 -1.88 -2.89
N THR A 69 -7.64 -2.21 -1.72
CA THR A 69 -8.46 -2.69 -0.61
C THR A 69 -8.88 -1.54 0.29
N ILE A 70 -10.15 -1.53 0.68
CA ILE A 70 -10.66 -0.62 1.71
C ILE A 70 -10.16 -1.11 3.07
N VAL A 71 -9.51 -0.23 3.81
CA VAL A 71 -8.88 -0.54 5.10
C VAL A 71 -9.48 0.34 6.19
N PHE A 72 -9.67 -0.25 7.38
CA PHE A 72 -10.28 0.42 8.53
C PHE A 72 -9.22 0.86 9.55
N PRO A 73 -9.53 1.85 10.41
CA PRO A 73 -8.64 2.24 11.49
C PRO A 73 -8.26 1.05 12.39
N LYS A 74 -7.02 1.04 12.88
CA LYS A 74 -6.45 0.00 13.76
C LYS A 74 -6.24 -1.38 13.10
N VAL A 75 -6.37 -1.48 11.78
CA VAL A 75 -5.96 -2.68 11.03
C VAL A 75 -4.54 -2.45 10.47
N PRO A 76 -3.60 -3.38 10.68
CA PRO A 76 -2.25 -3.23 10.12
C PRO A 76 -2.29 -3.30 8.60
N LEU A 77 -1.77 -2.26 7.95
CA LEU A 77 -1.70 -2.17 6.48
C LEU A 77 -0.53 -2.97 5.91
N MET A 78 0.53 -3.05 6.69
CA MET A 78 1.78 -3.71 6.36
C MET A 78 2.45 -4.23 7.63
N ARG A 79 3.18 -5.34 7.50
CA ARG A 79 3.99 -5.96 8.54
C ARG A 79 5.34 -6.33 7.95
N GLY A 80 6.41 -5.86 8.57
CA GLY A 80 7.79 -6.25 8.24
C GLY A 80 8.32 -7.24 9.28
N GLU A 81 9.01 -8.27 8.82
CA GLU A 81 9.75 -9.24 9.64
C GLU A 81 11.20 -9.30 9.18
N GLY A 82 12.15 -9.38 10.10
CA GLY A 82 13.57 -9.42 9.77
C GLY A 82 14.45 -8.93 10.92
N PRO A 83 15.75 -8.73 10.66
CA PRO A 83 16.69 -8.20 11.66
C PRO A 83 16.24 -6.81 12.13
N ILE A 84 16.19 -6.62 13.45
CA ILE A 84 15.67 -5.40 14.09
C ILE A 84 16.28 -4.12 13.51
N VAL A 85 17.60 -4.09 13.30
CA VAL A 85 18.29 -2.89 12.79
C VAL A 85 17.83 -2.55 11.38
N VAL A 86 17.66 -3.54 10.51
CA VAL A 86 17.24 -3.32 9.12
C VAL A 86 15.78 -2.90 9.05
N VAL A 87 14.90 -3.58 9.78
CA VAL A 87 13.47 -3.23 9.85
C VAL A 87 13.28 -1.81 10.41
N GLN A 88 14.06 -1.44 11.43
CA GLN A 88 14.02 -0.09 12.01
C GLN A 88 14.47 0.99 11.02
N LEU A 89 15.52 0.73 10.24
CA LEU A 89 15.97 1.66 9.18
C LEU A 89 14.90 1.82 8.07
N LEU A 90 14.17 0.76 7.77
CA LEU A 90 13.10 0.76 6.76
C LEU A 90 11.78 1.35 7.26
N GLU A 91 11.58 1.49 8.57
CA GLU A 91 10.34 2.02 9.16
C GLU A 91 9.99 3.42 8.65
N THR A 92 10.95 4.34 8.71
CA THR A 92 10.74 5.75 8.32
C THR A 92 10.31 5.89 6.85
N PRO A 93 11.05 5.33 5.86
CA PRO A 93 10.63 5.42 4.47
C PRO A 93 9.30 4.69 4.23
N PHE A 94 9.01 3.58 4.91
CA PHE A 94 7.73 2.89 4.80
C PHE A 94 6.55 3.72 5.26
N VAL A 95 6.62 4.29 6.45
CA VAL A 95 5.54 5.12 7.00
C VAL A 95 5.32 6.34 6.09
N ASN A 96 6.40 6.95 5.60
CA ASN A 96 6.33 8.14 4.76
C ASN A 96 5.69 7.85 3.39
N LEU A 97 6.14 6.81 2.69
CA LEU A 97 5.63 6.43 1.37
C LEU A 97 4.17 5.95 1.44
N THR A 98 3.83 5.20 2.50
CA THR A 98 2.49 4.64 2.69
C THR A 98 1.48 5.73 3.05
N ASN A 99 1.84 6.64 3.96
CA ASN A 99 0.92 7.71 4.39
C ASN A 99 0.60 8.69 3.26
N ASP A 100 1.59 9.06 2.44
CA ASP A 100 1.41 9.94 1.27
C ASP A 100 0.40 9.33 0.28
N SER A 101 0.62 8.06 -0.09
CA SER A 101 -0.23 7.31 -1.00
C SER A 101 -1.67 7.15 -0.49
N LEU A 102 -1.85 6.89 0.82
CA LEU A 102 -3.16 6.71 1.44
C LEU A 102 -3.95 8.02 1.52
N LEU A 103 -3.29 9.11 1.91
CA LEU A 103 -3.93 10.42 2.02
C LEU A 103 -4.48 10.88 0.66
N VAL A 104 -3.67 10.73 -0.39
CA VAL A 104 -4.09 11.04 -1.76
C VAL A 104 -5.24 10.12 -2.18
N SER A 105 -5.07 8.81 -2.06
CA SER A 105 -6.07 7.82 -2.50
C SER A 105 -7.44 8.06 -1.82
N THR A 106 -7.45 8.25 -0.51
CA THR A 106 -8.70 8.50 0.25
C THR A 106 -9.34 9.84 -0.11
N ASN A 107 -8.55 10.89 -0.37
CA ASN A 107 -9.07 12.19 -0.77
C ASN A 107 -9.68 12.16 -2.17
N VAL A 108 -9.00 11.54 -3.14
CA VAL A 108 -9.53 11.37 -4.51
C VAL A 108 -10.81 10.51 -4.47
N THR A 109 -10.84 9.44 -3.67
CA THR A 109 -12.04 8.61 -3.44
C THR A 109 -13.24 9.45 -2.99
N ARG A 110 -13.02 10.39 -2.05
CA ARG A 110 -14.08 11.27 -1.56
C ARG A 110 -14.59 12.21 -2.65
N HIS A 111 -13.70 12.83 -3.42
CA HIS A 111 -14.08 13.71 -4.51
C HIS A 111 -14.87 12.97 -5.58
N HIS A 112 -14.43 11.76 -5.95
CA HIS A 112 -15.12 10.94 -6.93
C HIS A 112 -16.51 10.49 -6.44
N ASN A 113 -16.64 10.10 -5.18
CA ASN A 113 -17.94 9.75 -4.60
C ASN A 113 -18.95 10.93 -4.69
N ILE A 114 -18.48 12.18 -4.57
CA ILE A 114 -19.33 13.37 -4.68
C ILE A 114 -19.64 13.72 -6.14
N ALA A 115 -18.65 13.60 -7.03
CA ALA A 115 -18.79 13.99 -8.44
C ALA A 115 -19.78 13.11 -9.24
N ARG A 116 -20.06 11.89 -8.75
CA ARG A 116 -20.86 10.82 -9.39
C ARG A 116 -20.18 10.23 -10.64
N LYS A 117 -20.47 8.95 -10.95
CA LYS A 117 -19.80 8.15 -12.01
C LYS A 117 -19.78 8.80 -13.41
N SER A 118 -20.63 9.79 -13.68
CA SER A 118 -20.76 10.42 -14.99
C SER A 118 -19.80 11.59 -15.24
N LYS A 119 -19.01 11.99 -14.25
CA LYS A 119 -18.12 13.17 -14.36
C LYS A 119 -16.66 12.76 -14.31
N THR A 120 -15.90 13.21 -15.30
CA THR A 120 -14.44 13.09 -15.30
C THR A 120 -13.84 14.06 -14.29
N LEU A 121 -13.01 13.54 -13.39
CA LEU A 121 -12.15 14.33 -12.52
C LEU A 121 -10.78 14.48 -13.17
N LEU A 122 -10.18 15.65 -13.00
CA LEU A 122 -8.88 16.00 -13.56
C LEU A 122 -8.00 16.56 -12.44
N GLU A 123 -6.79 16.03 -12.30
CA GLU A 123 -5.79 16.50 -11.37
C GLU A 123 -4.87 17.54 -12.04
N PHE A 124 -4.71 18.71 -11.40
CA PHE A 124 -3.84 19.80 -11.85
C PHE A 124 -2.84 20.24 -10.76
N GLY A 125 -2.58 19.36 -9.79
CA GLY A 125 -1.78 19.63 -8.59
C GLY A 125 -0.29 19.37 -8.77
N LEU A 126 0.15 18.85 -9.93
CA LEU A 126 1.56 18.62 -10.29
C LEU A 126 2.53 19.74 -9.84
N ARG A 127 2.20 21.01 -10.10
CA ARG A 127 3.07 22.17 -9.74
C ARG A 127 3.10 22.51 -8.24
N ARG A 128 2.18 21.94 -7.46
CA ARG A 128 2.04 22.14 -6.00
C ARG A 128 2.38 20.88 -5.20
N ALA A 129 2.72 19.79 -5.88
CA ALA A 129 3.16 18.58 -5.22
C ALA A 129 4.46 18.87 -4.44
N GLN A 130 4.49 18.49 -3.16
CA GLN A 130 5.63 18.77 -2.29
C GLN A 130 6.86 17.91 -2.63
N ARG A 131 6.67 16.84 -3.39
CA ARG A 131 7.74 15.91 -3.78
C ARG A 131 8.04 16.01 -5.27
N PRO A 132 9.31 15.88 -5.68
CA PRO A 132 9.69 15.87 -7.10
C PRO A 132 8.91 14.85 -7.95
N ASP A 133 8.52 13.73 -7.34
CA ASP A 133 7.74 12.64 -7.92
C ASP A 133 6.24 12.68 -7.54
N GLY A 134 5.84 13.56 -6.62
CA GLY A 134 4.51 13.52 -6.00
C GLY A 134 3.35 13.75 -6.96
N GLY A 135 3.55 14.56 -8.00
CA GLY A 135 2.49 14.80 -8.98
C GLY A 135 2.26 13.63 -9.95
N VAL A 136 3.33 12.93 -10.36
CA VAL A 136 3.23 11.70 -11.19
C VAL A 136 2.65 10.54 -10.38
N GLU A 137 2.86 10.54 -9.07
CA GLU A 137 2.28 9.53 -8.18
C GLU A 137 0.80 9.74 -8.00
N THR A 138 0.39 10.97 -7.73
CA THR A 138 -1.01 11.35 -7.55
C THR A 138 -1.85 10.94 -8.77
N SER A 139 -1.37 11.17 -9.99
CA SER A 139 -2.09 10.81 -11.21
C SER A 139 -2.29 9.29 -11.37
N LYS A 140 -1.31 8.47 -10.95
CA LYS A 140 -1.43 7.00 -11.00
C LYS A 140 -2.49 6.48 -10.04
N PHE A 141 -2.56 7.03 -8.83
CA PHE A 141 -3.58 6.61 -7.85
C PHE A 141 -5.01 6.91 -8.32
N GLU A 142 -5.20 7.92 -9.15
CA GLU A 142 -6.51 8.24 -9.75
C GLU A 142 -6.96 7.20 -10.78
N GLU A 143 -6.05 6.69 -11.62
CA GLU A 143 -6.34 5.59 -12.56
C GLU A 143 -6.70 4.29 -11.81
N ASP A 144 -5.91 3.94 -10.79
CA ASP A 144 -6.15 2.74 -9.99
C ASP A 144 -7.42 2.84 -9.11
N LEU A 145 -7.82 4.06 -8.73
CA LEU A 145 -9.07 4.30 -8.02
C LEU A 145 -10.29 4.00 -8.90
N HIS A 146 -10.23 4.29 -10.20
CA HIS A 146 -11.32 3.95 -11.11
C HIS A 146 -11.57 2.43 -11.12
N ILE A 147 -10.50 1.62 -11.09
CA ILE A 147 -10.56 0.17 -10.95
C ILE A 147 -11.17 -0.22 -9.58
N MET A 148 -10.76 0.43 -8.49
CA MET A 148 -11.33 0.17 -7.15
C MET A 148 -12.82 0.49 -7.04
N GLN A 149 -13.31 1.54 -7.72
CA GLN A 149 -14.71 1.92 -7.66
C GLN A 149 -15.61 1.01 -8.50
N CYS A 150 -15.10 0.52 -9.63
CA CYS A 150 -15.75 -0.57 -10.35
C CYS A 150 -15.83 -1.81 -9.47
N ALA A 151 -14.74 -2.21 -8.82
CA ALA A 151 -14.73 -3.36 -7.91
C ALA A 151 -15.63 -3.17 -6.67
N LYS A 152 -15.69 -1.97 -6.10
CA LYS A 152 -16.60 -1.65 -4.98
C LYS A 152 -18.07 -1.73 -5.41
N ALA A 153 -18.40 -1.18 -6.58
CA ALA A 153 -19.77 -1.25 -7.11
C ALA A 153 -20.18 -2.71 -7.38
N GLU A 154 -19.30 -3.50 -7.96
CA GLU A 154 -19.52 -4.94 -8.20
C GLU A 154 -19.70 -5.71 -6.89
N HIS A 155 -18.89 -5.43 -5.88
CA HIS A 155 -18.99 -6.10 -4.58
C HIS A 155 -20.25 -5.68 -3.80
N GLU A 156 -20.63 -4.40 -3.82
CA GLU A 156 -21.88 -3.92 -3.23
C GLU A 156 -23.10 -4.52 -3.96
N GLU A 157 -23.09 -4.59 -5.28
CA GLU A 157 -24.14 -5.24 -6.06
C GLU A 157 -24.24 -6.74 -5.73
N TRP A 158 -23.11 -7.43 -5.60
CA TRP A 158 -23.06 -8.84 -5.18
C TRP A 158 -23.64 -9.05 -3.78
N VAL A 159 -23.19 -8.29 -2.77
CA VAL A 159 -23.72 -8.37 -1.39
C VAL A 159 -25.22 -8.09 -1.35
N ILE A 160 -25.70 -7.10 -2.11
CA ILE A 160 -27.13 -6.78 -2.20
C ILE A 160 -27.93 -7.92 -2.86
N GLN A 161 -27.38 -8.57 -3.89
CA GLN A 161 -28.01 -9.74 -4.53
C GLN A 161 -28.05 -10.95 -3.59
N GLU A 162 -26.97 -11.20 -2.85
CA GLU A 162 -26.87 -12.26 -1.84
C GLU A 162 -27.95 -12.08 -0.76
N GLU A 163 -28.07 -10.87 -0.19
CA GLU A 163 -29.09 -10.54 0.81
C GLU A 163 -30.53 -10.72 0.28
N LYS A 164 -30.78 -10.28 -0.96
CA LYS A 164 -32.11 -10.43 -1.60
C LYS A 164 -32.47 -11.90 -1.80
N THR A 165 -31.48 -12.72 -2.17
CA THR A 165 -31.64 -14.17 -2.36
C THR A 165 -31.95 -14.84 -1.02
N ILE A 166 -31.18 -14.53 0.02
CA ILE A 166 -31.39 -15.03 1.39
C ILE A 166 -32.78 -14.64 1.92
N ARG A 167 -33.24 -13.40 1.69
CA ARG A 167 -34.58 -12.94 2.10
C ARG A 167 -35.69 -13.71 1.39
N LYS A 168 -35.56 -13.98 0.09
CA LYS A 168 -36.52 -14.82 -0.67
C LYS A 168 -36.57 -16.25 -0.11
N THR A 169 -35.43 -16.86 0.17
CA THR A 169 -35.37 -18.22 0.74
C THR A 169 -36.00 -18.28 2.13
N ARG A 170 -35.77 -17.28 2.99
CA ARG A 170 -36.45 -17.16 4.29
C ARG A 170 -37.95 -16.99 4.16
N HIS A 171 -38.42 -16.17 3.22
CA HIS A 171 -39.84 -15.98 3.00
C HIS A 171 -40.52 -17.28 2.51
N ASN A 172 -39.90 -18.00 1.57
CA ASN A 172 -40.41 -19.28 1.10
C ASN A 172 -40.42 -20.35 2.20
N ASN A 173 -39.41 -20.41 3.07
CA ASN A 173 -39.35 -21.39 4.17
C ASN A 173 -40.37 -21.08 5.29
N VAL A 174 -40.70 -19.82 5.53
CA VAL A 174 -41.77 -19.43 6.46
C VAL A 174 -43.15 -19.75 5.88
N VAL A 175 -43.31 -19.63 4.57
CA VAL A 175 -44.55 -20.00 3.87
C VAL A 175 -44.72 -21.52 3.88
N THR A 176 -43.69 -22.32 3.59
CA THR A 176 -43.78 -23.79 3.63
C THR A 176 -43.98 -24.34 5.04
N SER A 177 -43.38 -23.72 6.07
CA SER A 177 -43.64 -24.08 7.48
C SER A 177 -45.07 -23.76 7.96
N LYS A 178 -45.84 -22.95 7.25
CA LYS A 178 -47.27 -22.69 7.56
C LYS A 178 -48.23 -23.67 6.88
N TYR A 179 -47.74 -24.50 5.97
CA TYR A 179 -48.52 -25.51 5.25
C TYR A 179 -48.15 -26.95 5.66
N PHE A 180 -47.37 -27.12 6.72
CA PHE A 180 -47.12 -28.38 7.42
C PHE A 180 -47.60 -28.30 8.86
#